data_AF-A0A8T6USP1-F1
#
_entry.id   AF-A0A8T6USP1-F1
#
_cell.length_a   1.000
_cell.length_b   1.000
_cell.length_c   1.000
_cell.angle_alpha   90.00
_cell.angle_beta   90.00
_cell.angle_gamma   90.00
#
_symmetry.space_group_name_H-M   'P 1'
#
loop_
_entity.id
_entity.type
_entity.pdbx_description
1 polymer ?
#
loop_
_entity_poly.entity_id
_entity_poly.type
_entity_poly.pdbx_seq_one_letter_code
_entity_poly.pdbx_strand_id
1 'polypeptide(L)'
;VFNTVRVDAIPTCHYLVPSLHTSSGAVRPFNQKLVAYYGLELLSRFDRSLDIKANIFHESFHHLHFQNLFPALMEKYEGTMNLLTFVRGEGPLFFAFTEGLAVYVTELAYPEAFRPGLIEENVPLYQEHFHEYTQGLLKDGKEFDYEDYEKYFLDSSKNPSVPEKFGYWLGYQVVKSLRKEFSISEMMALPPKEIDPIVAAEIRSLLK
;
A
#
# COMPACT_ATOMS: atom_id res chain seq x y z
N VAL A 1 19.02 0.98 16.42
CA VAL A 1 20.23 0.48 15.72
C VAL A 1 19.74 -0.46 14.64
N PHE A 2 19.64 0.02 13.40
CA PHE A 2 19.23 -0.82 12.27
C PHE A 2 20.40 -1.76 11.96
N ASN A 3 20.25 -3.05 12.28
CA ASN A 3 21.17 -4.06 11.77
C ASN A 3 20.99 -4.11 10.25
N THR A 4 22.04 -3.72 9.53
CA THR A 4 22.14 -3.78 8.08
C THR A 4 22.05 -5.23 7.63
N VAL A 5 20.85 -5.68 7.29
CA VAL A 5 20.66 -6.81 6.40
C VAL A 5 21.17 -6.34 5.03
N ARG A 6 22.32 -6.87 4.58
CA ARG A 6 22.68 -6.80 3.17
C ARG A 6 21.69 -7.70 2.43
N VAL A 7 20.58 -7.10 2.02
CA VAL A 7 19.81 -7.61 0.89
C VAL A 7 20.65 -7.24 -0.32
N ASP A 8 21.08 -8.21 -1.11
CA ASP A 8 21.66 -7.94 -2.42
C ASP A 8 20.59 -7.24 -3.25
N ALA A 9 20.56 -5.90 -3.17
CA ALA A 9 19.51 -5.10 -3.78
C ALA A 9 19.57 -5.32 -5.28
N ILE A 10 18.55 -5.96 -5.83
CA ILE A 10 18.30 -5.93 -7.28
C ILE A 10 18.26 -4.45 -7.65
N PRO A 11 19.03 -3.98 -8.65
CA PRO A 11 19.08 -2.56 -8.99
C PRO A 11 17.68 -2.02 -9.22
N THR A 12 17.26 -1.09 -8.37
CA THR A 12 15.98 -0.41 -8.53
C THR A 12 16.12 0.67 -9.58
N CYS A 13 15.42 0.51 -10.71
CA CYS A 13 15.30 1.61 -11.66
C CYS A 13 14.21 2.56 -11.17
N HIS A 14 14.62 3.79 -10.84
CA HIS A 14 13.72 4.88 -10.47
C HIS A 14 13.54 5.82 -11.67
N TYR A 15 12.29 6.13 -12.02
CA TYR A 15 11.96 7.04 -13.12
C TYR A 15 11.17 8.24 -12.62
N LEU A 16 11.49 9.44 -13.10
CA LEU A 16 10.61 10.61 -12.99
C LEU A 16 9.83 10.73 -14.30
N VAL A 17 8.51 10.68 -14.23
CA VAL A 17 7.64 10.67 -15.42
C VAL A 17 6.53 11.71 -15.28
N PRO A 18 6.04 12.30 -16.40
CA PRO A 18 4.75 12.98 -16.39
C PRO A 18 3.65 11.98 -16.03
N SER A 19 2.95 12.18 -14.92
CA SER A 19 1.84 11.31 -14.48
C SER A 19 0.47 11.88 -14.83
N LEU A 20 0.39 13.08 -15.41
CA LEU A 20 -0.88 13.75 -15.75
C LEU A 20 -1.82 13.83 -14.53
N HIS A 21 -1.24 14.06 -13.35
CA HIS A 21 -1.94 14.16 -12.07
C HIS A 21 -2.63 12.87 -11.57
N THR A 22 -2.22 11.70 -12.07
CA THR A 22 -2.85 10.42 -11.70
C THR A 22 -2.15 9.66 -10.56
N SER A 23 -0.89 9.98 -10.27
CA SER A 23 -0.10 9.30 -9.22
C SER A 23 1.15 10.13 -8.87
N SER A 24 1.52 10.16 -7.57
CA SER A 24 2.77 10.75 -7.07
C SER A 24 3.92 9.75 -7.07
N GLY A 25 3.58 8.46 -7.12
CA GLY A 25 4.49 7.35 -7.03
C GLY A 25 3.77 6.03 -7.26
N ALA A 26 4.48 5.06 -7.83
CA ALA A 26 4.04 3.67 -7.81
C ALA A 26 5.20 2.73 -8.16
N VAL A 27 5.16 1.53 -7.58
CA VAL A 27 5.97 0.40 -8.01
C VAL A 27 5.15 -0.50 -8.92
N ARG A 28 5.68 -0.82 -10.10
CA ARG A 28 5.00 -1.67 -11.11
C ARG A 28 5.98 -2.65 -11.77
N PRO A 29 5.47 -3.80 -12.24
CA PRO A 29 6.23 -4.65 -13.15
C PRO A 29 6.43 -3.97 -14.50
N PHE A 30 7.66 -3.95 -15.00
CA PHE A 30 8.05 -3.49 -16.34
C PHE A 30 9.20 -4.36 -16.85
N ASN A 31 9.03 -4.99 -18.02
CA ASN A 31 10.00 -5.94 -18.57
C ASN A 31 10.50 -6.98 -17.54
N GLN A 32 9.57 -7.62 -16.82
CA GLN A 32 9.85 -8.64 -15.79
C GLN A 32 10.70 -8.14 -14.61
N LYS A 33 10.83 -6.83 -14.43
CA LYS A 33 11.49 -6.20 -13.29
C LYS A 33 10.51 -5.28 -12.58
N LEU A 34 10.70 -5.08 -11.28
CA LEU A 34 10.01 -4.02 -10.56
C LEU A 34 10.71 -2.69 -10.82
N VAL A 35 9.95 -1.68 -11.23
CA VAL A 35 10.42 -0.31 -11.36
C VAL A 35 9.61 0.59 -10.45
N ALA A 36 10.25 1.59 -9.87
CA ALA A 36 9.57 2.68 -9.19
C ALA A 36 9.49 3.86 -10.15
N TYR A 37 8.32 4.44 -10.35
CA TYR A 37 8.21 5.74 -11.00
C TYR A 37 7.58 6.74 -10.05
N TYR A 38 7.90 8.01 -10.28
CA TYR A 38 7.33 9.13 -9.54
C TYR A 38 6.73 10.12 -10.52
N GLY A 39 5.50 10.55 -10.22
CA GLY A 39 4.78 11.53 -11.02
C GLY A 39 5.26 12.93 -10.71
N LEU A 40 5.86 13.58 -11.70
CA LEU A 40 6.48 14.89 -11.55
C LEU A 40 5.47 15.94 -11.02
N GLU A 41 4.26 15.93 -11.55
CA GLU A 41 3.26 16.95 -11.29
C GLU A 41 2.71 16.86 -9.86
N LEU A 42 2.50 15.65 -9.33
CA LEU A 42 2.06 15.50 -7.94
C LEU A 42 3.23 15.68 -6.96
N LEU A 43 4.43 15.22 -7.29
CA LEU A 43 5.62 15.53 -6.48
C LEU A 43 5.88 17.03 -6.36
N SER A 44 5.62 17.80 -7.44
CA SER A 44 5.82 19.25 -7.45
C SER A 44 4.84 20.03 -6.57
N ARG A 45 3.79 19.39 -6.05
CA ARG A 45 2.82 20.01 -5.12
C ARG A 45 3.31 20.02 -3.67
N PHE A 46 4.36 19.28 -3.35
CA PHE A 46 4.90 19.24 -2.00
C PHE A 46 5.75 20.48 -1.73
N ASP A 47 5.33 21.30 -0.77
CA ASP A 47 6.05 22.51 -0.38
C ASP A 47 7.30 22.21 0.46
N ARG A 48 7.30 21.09 1.19
CA ARG A 48 8.42 20.70 2.06
C ARG A 48 9.26 19.61 1.41
N SER A 49 10.58 19.81 1.37
CA SER A 49 11.52 18.76 0.93
C SER A 49 11.42 17.47 1.76
N LEU A 50 10.97 17.57 3.02
CA LEU A 50 10.72 16.43 3.88
C LEU A 50 9.59 15.53 3.33
N ASP A 51 8.53 16.13 2.80
CA ASP A 51 7.38 15.41 2.25
C ASP A 51 7.75 14.69 0.95
N ILE A 52 8.58 15.32 0.11
CA ILE A 52 9.16 14.68 -1.08
C ILE A 52 9.99 13.46 -0.67
N LYS A 53 10.85 13.58 0.36
CA LYS A 53 11.66 12.46 0.86
C LYS A 53 10.80 11.33 1.41
N ALA A 54 9.74 11.66 2.17
CA ALA A 54 8.80 10.67 2.69
C ALA A 54 8.08 9.92 1.56
N ASN A 55 7.59 10.61 0.53
CA ASN A 55 6.97 9.97 -0.63
C ASN A 55 7.97 9.09 -1.40
N ILE A 56 9.20 9.56 -1.62
CA ILE A 56 10.26 8.74 -2.26
C ILE A 56 10.54 7.49 -1.44
N PHE A 57 10.62 7.62 -0.12
CA PHE A 57 10.85 6.51 0.79
C PHE A 57 9.70 5.50 0.77
N HIS A 58 8.45 5.97 0.76
CA HIS A 58 7.26 5.11 0.65
C HIS A 58 7.32 4.20 -0.59
N GLU A 59 7.58 4.76 -1.77
CA GLU A 59 7.69 3.95 -2.99
C GLU A 59 8.93 3.05 -3.01
N SER A 60 10.03 3.53 -2.43
CA SER A 60 11.25 2.72 -2.29
C SER A 60 11.01 1.53 -1.36
N PHE A 61 10.20 1.71 -0.31
CA PHE A 61 9.79 0.64 0.58
C PHE A 61 8.92 -0.38 -0.16
N HIS A 62 7.97 0.05 -0.98
CA HIS A 62 7.22 -0.86 -1.85
C HIS A 62 8.16 -1.72 -2.70
N HIS A 63 9.19 -1.11 -3.31
CA HIS A 63 10.14 -1.90 -4.11
C HIS A 63 10.82 -2.98 -3.26
N LEU A 64 11.32 -2.63 -2.07
CA LEU A 64 11.96 -3.58 -1.17
C LEU A 64 11.00 -4.67 -0.68
N HIS A 65 9.77 -4.31 -0.35
CA HIS A 65 8.75 -5.26 0.09
C HIS A 65 8.38 -6.23 -1.04
N PHE A 66 8.16 -5.71 -2.25
CA PHE A 66 7.84 -6.52 -3.41
C PHE A 66 9.03 -7.36 -3.91
N GLN A 67 10.29 -7.08 -3.58
CA GLN A 67 11.40 -8.00 -3.90
C GLN A 67 11.18 -9.41 -3.34
N ASN A 68 10.56 -9.53 -2.16
CA ASN A 68 10.24 -10.83 -1.56
C ASN A 68 8.96 -11.45 -2.15
N LEU A 69 7.95 -10.63 -2.45
CA LEU A 69 6.65 -11.10 -2.93
C LEU A 69 6.65 -11.45 -4.42
N PHE A 70 7.41 -10.68 -5.22
CA PHE A 70 7.34 -10.70 -6.68
C PHE A 70 7.65 -12.04 -7.32
N PRO A 71 8.64 -12.85 -6.86
CA PRO A 71 8.85 -14.18 -7.42
C PRO A 71 7.62 -15.08 -7.28
N ALA A 72 7.02 -15.14 -6.08
CA ALA A 72 5.82 -15.94 -5.82
C ALA A 72 4.60 -15.43 -6.60
N LEU A 73 4.46 -14.11 -6.73
CA LEU A 73 3.40 -13.52 -7.54
C LEU A 73 3.61 -13.81 -9.03
N MET A 74 4.83 -13.68 -9.56
CA MET A 74 5.14 -14.00 -10.96
C MET A 74 4.90 -15.47 -11.29
N GLU A 75 5.20 -16.38 -10.36
CA GLU A 75 4.84 -17.80 -10.47
C GLU A 75 3.32 -17.98 -10.51
N LYS A 76 2.57 -17.37 -9.57
CA LYS A 76 1.11 -17.44 -9.50
C LYS A 76 0.41 -16.96 -10.80
N TYR A 77 0.94 -15.94 -11.46
CA TYR A 77 0.37 -15.37 -12.69
C TYR A 77 1.08 -15.83 -13.96
N GLU A 78 1.90 -16.89 -13.90
CA GLU A 78 2.61 -17.47 -15.06
C GLU A 78 3.39 -16.42 -15.88
N GLY A 79 3.97 -15.43 -15.21
CA GLY A 79 4.71 -14.33 -15.83
C GLY A 79 3.85 -13.27 -16.54
N THR A 80 2.52 -13.35 -16.45
CA THR A 80 1.56 -12.46 -17.13
C THR A 80 0.71 -11.65 -16.15
N MET A 81 1.36 -10.79 -15.38
CA MET A 81 0.68 -9.92 -14.41
C MET A 81 0.42 -8.53 -15.00
N ASN A 82 -0.86 -8.17 -15.16
CA ASN A 82 -1.28 -6.78 -15.35
C ASN A 82 -2.08 -6.29 -14.13
N LEU A 83 -2.34 -4.98 -14.07
CA LEU A 83 -3.00 -4.37 -12.91
C LEU A 83 -4.38 -4.99 -12.62
N LEU A 84 -5.21 -5.22 -13.64
CA LEU A 84 -6.57 -5.75 -13.45
C LEU A 84 -6.56 -7.18 -12.92
N THR A 85 -5.69 -8.04 -13.48
CA THR A 85 -5.55 -9.42 -13.01
C THR A 85 -4.97 -9.49 -11.61
N PHE A 86 -4.03 -8.60 -11.30
CA PHE A 86 -3.42 -8.50 -9.98
C PHE A 86 -4.41 -8.02 -8.92
N VAL A 87 -5.20 -6.97 -9.23
CA VAL A 87 -6.25 -6.45 -8.35
C VAL A 87 -7.26 -7.54 -7.99
N ARG A 88 -7.79 -8.23 -9.00
CA ARG A 88 -8.77 -9.31 -8.78
C ARG A 88 -8.17 -10.52 -8.06
N GLY A 89 -6.89 -10.82 -8.29
CA GLY A 89 -6.28 -12.06 -7.81
C GLY A 89 -5.70 -12.00 -6.40
N GLU A 90 -5.31 -10.83 -5.90
CA GLU A 90 -4.86 -10.67 -4.50
C GLU A 90 -5.94 -10.09 -3.59
N GLY A 91 -6.91 -9.34 -4.11
CA GLY A 91 -8.02 -8.82 -3.30
C GLY A 91 -7.65 -7.67 -2.35
N PRO A 92 -8.63 -7.11 -1.63
CA PRO A 92 -8.46 -5.83 -0.94
C PRO A 92 -7.57 -5.91 0.31
N LEU A 93 -7.49 -7.08 0.97
CA LEU A 93 -6.72 -7.23 2.19
C LEU A 93 -5.22 -7.20 1.92
N PHE A 94 -4.78 -7.81 0.82
CA PHE A 94 -3.42 -7.70 0.31
C PHE A 94 -3.03 -6.24 0.05
N PHE A 95 -3.86 -5.47 -0.68
CA PHE A 95 -3.58 -4.06 -0.95
C PHE A 95 -3.59 -3.21 0.32
N ALA A 96 -4.56 -3.40 1.21
CA ALA A 96 -4.60 -2.71 2.49
C ALA A 96 -3.31 -2.96 3.28
N PHE A 97 -2.89 -4.21 3.41
CA PHE A 97 -1.68 -4.55 4.15
C PHE A 97 -0.41 -3.95 3.53
N THR A 98 -0.22 -4.11 2.22
CA THR A 98 1.00 -3.64 1.54
C THR A 98 1.12 -2.12 1.60
N GLU A 99 0.03 -1.39 1.35
CA GLU A 99 -0.01 0.06 1.46
C GLU A 99 0.12 0.54 2.90
N GLY A 100 -0.62 -0.08 3.82
CA GLY A 100 -0.57 0.22 5.25
C GLY A 100 0.82 0.04 5.84
N LEU A 101 1.56 -0.99 5.41
CA LEU A 101 2.93 -1.23 5.85
C LEU A 101 3.87 -0.15 5.36
N ALA A 102 3.74 0.26 4.09
CA ALA A 102 4.53 1.35 3.53
C ALA A 102 4.24 2.68 4.25
N VAL A 103 2.97 3.00 4.52
CA VAL A 103 2.56 4.17 5.32
C VAL A 103 3.21 4.13 6.70
N TYR A 104 3.07 3.01 7.41
CA TYR A 104 3.56 2.87 8.79
C TYR A 104 5.08 2.99 8.88
N VAL A 105 5.83 2.31 8.01
CA VAL A 105 7.29 2.37 8.02
C VAL A 105 7.78 3.77 7.61
N THR A 106 7.06 4.44 6.71
CA THR A 106 7.37 5.84 6.33
C THR A 106 7.15 6.80 7.50
N GLU A 107 6.05 6.66 8.23
CA GLU A 107 5.79 7.45 9.45
C GLU A 107 6.91 7.27 10.49
N LEU A 108 7.41 6.05 10.68
CA LEU A 108 8.53 5.80 11.60
C LEU A 108 9.83 6.47 11.16
N ALA A 109 10.11 6.50 9.86
CA ALA A 109 11.33 7.10 9.32
C ALA A 109 11.26 8.63 9.23
N TYR A 110 10.07 9.18 8.99
CA TYR A 110 9.80 10.60 8.79
C TYR A 110 8.58 11.04 9.62
N PRO A 111 8.66 11.06 10.95
CA PRO A 111 7.50 11.28 11.82
C PRO A 111 6.89 12.70 11.72
N GLU A 112 7.62 13.66 11.15
CA GLU A 112 7.17 15.04 10.94
C GLU A 112 6.66 15.29 9.51
N ALA A 113 6.79 14.30 8.63
CA ALA A 113 6.23 14.36 7.28
C ALA A 113 4.73 14.04 7.31
N PHE A 114 4.01 14.43 6.25
CA PHE A 114 2.71 13.82 6.01
C PHE A 114 2.88 12.31 5.77
N ARG A 115 1.82 11.53 6.00
CA ARG A 115 1.83 10.08 5.76
C ARG A 115 1.47 9.81 4.30
N PRO A 116 2.42 9.41 3.43
CA PRO A 116 2.13 9.24 2.00
C PRO A 116 1.10 8.14 1.78
N GLY A 117 0.09 8.43 0.96
CA GLY A 117 -1.04 7.52 0.69
C GLY A 117 -2.24 7.70 1.61
N LEU A 118 -2.15 8.53 2.67
CA LEU A 118 -3.30 8.94 3.47
C LEU A 118 -3.74 10.37 3.12
N ILE A 119 -5.05 10.60 3.12
CA ILE A 119 -5.64 11.94 3.08
C ILE A 119 -6.00 12.31 4.52
N GLU A 120 -5.17 13.16 5.13
CA GLU A 120 -5.25 13.46 6.57
C GLU A 120 -6.58 14.09 6.97
N GLU A 121 -7.17 14.88 6.08
CA GLU A 121 -8.48 15.52 6.26
C GLU A 121 -9.62 14.50 6.39
N ASN A 122 -9.46 13.31 5.79
CA ASN A 122 -10.45 12.24 5.84
C ASN A 122 -10.29 11.33 7.08
N VAL A 123 -9.19 11.45 7.85
CA VAL A 123 -8.92 10.60 9.02
C VAL A 123 -10.05 10.62 10.06
N PRO A 124 -10.63 11.77 10.42
CA PRO A 124 -11.78 11.79 11.34
C PRO A 124 -12.97 10.97 10.82
N LEU A 125 -13.28 11.05 9.52
CA LEU A 125 -14.36 10.28 8.89
C LEU A 125 -14.04 8.78 8.88
N TYR A 126 -12.79 8.41 8.55
CA TYR A 126 -12.37 7.01 8.60
C TYR A 126 -12.51 6.42 10.01
N GLN A 127 -12.26 7.20 11.05
CA GLN A 127 -12.37 6.79 12.45
C GLN A 127 -13.84 6.68 12.88
N GLU A 128 -14.64 7.70 12.57
CA GLU A 128 -16.07 7.76 12.91
C GLU A 128 -16.84 6.57 12.32
N HIS A 129 -16.57 6.25 11.05
CA HIS A 129 -17.26 5.20 10.31
C HIS A 129 -16.43 3.93 10.13
N PHE A 130 -15.39 3.73 10.96
CA PHE A 130 -14.41 2.65 10.79
C PHE A 130 -15.07 1.28 10.64
N HIS A 131 -16.06 0.97 11.49
CA HIS A 131 -16.75 -0.31 11.45
C HIS A 131 -17.54 -0.49 10.13
N GLU A 132 -18.28 0.52 9.71
CA GLU A 132 -19.11 0.49 8.50
C GLU A 132 -18.25 0.30 7.24
N TYR A 133 -17.22 1.13 7.06
CA TYR A 133 -16.36 1.07 5.87
C TYR A 133 -15.55 -0.23 5.81
N THR A 134 -15.10 -0.73 6.97
CA THR A 134 -14.40 -2.02 7.03
C THR A 134 -15.31 -3.18 6.64
N GLN A 135 -16.55 -3.21 7.15
CA GLN A 135 -17.53 -4.24 6.75
C GLN A 135 -17.88 -4.14 5.27
N GLY A 136 -17.99 -2.92 4.72
CA GLY A 136 -18.15 -2.69 3.29
C GLY A 136 -17.02 -3.32 2.47
N LEU A 137 -15.78 -3.01 2.81
CA LEU A 137 -14.60 -3.55 2.12
C LEU A 137 -14.53 -5.09 2.21
N LEU A 138 -14.83 -5.68 3.37
CA LEU A 138 -14.86 -7.13 3.54
C LEU A 138 -15.96 -7.81 2.72
N LYS A 139 -17.11 -7.14 2.56
CA LYS A 139 -18.22 -7.63 1.74
C LYS A 139 -17.86 -7.59 0.25
N ASP A 140 -17.33 -6.47 -0.20
CA ASP A 140 -16.91 -6.25 -1.60
C ASP A 140 -15.73 -7.17 -1.97
N GLY A 141 -14.88 -7.50 -0.99
CA GLY A 141 -13.74 -8.41 -1.13
C GLY A 141 -14.04 -9.81 -1.68
N LYS A 142 -15.31 -10.25 -1.72
CA LYS A 142 -15.70 -11.55 -2.30
C LYS A 142 -15.67 -11.58 -3.83
N GLU A 143 -15.93 -10.44 -4.46
CA GLU A 143 -15.95 -10.27 -5.92
C GLU A 143 -15.12 -9.05 -6.32
N PHE A 144 -14.03 -8.80 -5.57
CA PHE A 144 -13.24 -7.58 -5.67
C PHE A 144 -12.74 -7.34 -7.10
N ASP A 145 -13.08 -6.18 -7.65
CA ASP A 145 -12.63 -5.78 -8.97
C ASP A 145 -11.99 -4.39 -8.97
N TYR A 146 -11.85 -3.79 -10.16
CA TYR A 146 -11.22 -2.49 -10.28
C TYR A 146 -12.11 -1.35 -9.77
N GLU A 147 -13.44 -1.47 -9.84
CA GLU A 147 -14.34 -0.45 -9.30
C GLU A 147 -14.25 -0.43 -7.76
N ASP A 148 -14.17 -1.61 -7.14
CA ASP A 148 -13.92 -1.71 -5.70
C ASP A 148 -12.52 -1.21 -5.34
N TYR A 149 -11.50 -1.52 -6.15
CA TYR A 149 -10.16 -0.99 -5.95
C TYR A 149 -10.13 0.54 -6.04
N GLU A 150 -10.79 1.13 -7.03
CA GLU A 150 -10.93 2.58 -7.16
C GLU A 150 -11.63 3.17 -5.93
N LYS A 151 -12.74 2.57 -5.51
CA LYS A 151 -13.55 2.98 -4.36
C LYS A 151 -12.72 3.13 -3.08
N TYR A 152 -11.85 2.16 -2.78
CA TYR A 152 -11.13 2.11 -1.51
C TYR A 152 -9.67 2.61 -1.55
N PHE A 153 -9.01 2.58 -2.70
CA PHE A 153 -7.55 2.77 -2.80
C PHE A 153 -7.09 3.92 -3.68
N LEU A 154 -7.96 4.60 -4.43
CA LEU A 154 -7.55 5.68 -5.34
C LEU A 154 -8.07 7.05 -4.89
N ASP A 155 -7.26 8.09 -5.15
CA ASP A 155 -7.64 9.49 -4.95
C ASP A 155 -8.71 9.94 -5.97
N SER A 156 -8.91 9.17 -7.04
CA SER A 156 -9.91 9.44 -8.06
C SER A 156 -11.28 8.84 -7.74
N SER A 157 -11.44 8.22 -6.57
CA SER A 157 -12.69 7.56 -6.18
C SER A 157 -13.86 8.54 -6.28
N LYS A 158 -14.86 8.15 -7.07
CA LYS A 158 -16.12 8.92 -7.20
C LYS A 158 -17.20 8.40 -6.26
N ASN A 159 -16.86 7.46 -5.37
CA ASN A 159 -17.83 6.86 -4.48
C ASN A 159 -18.17 7.85 -3.34
N PRO A 160 -19.44 8.31 -3.22
CA PRO A 160 -19.79 9.28 -2.19
C PRO A 160 -19.94 8.65 -0.79
N SER A 161 -19.96 7.32 -0.69
CA SER A 161 -20.24 6.59 0.56
C SER A 161 -18.99 6.23 1.34
N VAL A 162 -17.81 6.19 0.69
CA VAL A 162 -16.54 5.88 1.34
C VAL A 162 -15.54 6.95 0.93
N PRO A 163 -14.99 7.73 1.88
CA PRO A 163 -13.97 8.72 1.56
C PRO A 163 -12.75 8.04 0.92
N GLU A 164 -12.11 8.72 -0.03
CA GLU A 164 -10.97 8.21 -0.81
C GLU A 164 -9.88 7.66 0.11
N LYS A 165 -9.09 6.69 -0.35
CA LYS A 165 -7.94 6.12 0.39
C LYS A 165 -8.27 5.44 1.74
N PHE A 166 -9.53 5.13 2.03
CA PHE A 166 -9.88 4.36 3.24
C PHE A 166 -9.11 3.03 3.36
N GLY A 167 -8.84 2.32 2.25
CA GLY A 167 -8.09 1.07 2.24
C GLY A 167 -6.66 1.21 2.78
N TYR A 168 -6.00 2.35 2.52
CA TYR A 168 -4.68 2.67 3.06
C TYR A 168 -4.76 2.88 4.57
N TRP A 169 -5.79 3.59 5.03
CA TRP A 169 -6.01 3.83 6.46
C TRP A 169 -6.28 2.55 7.23
N LEU A 170 -7.18 1.68 6.72
CA LEU A 170 -7.46 0.37 7.31
C LEU A 170 -6.18 -0.46 7.41
N GLY A 171 -5.42 -0.52 6.32
CA GLY A 171 -4.11 -1.16 6.28
C GLY A 171 -3.15 -0.67 7.35
N TYR A 172 -3.03 0.64 7.48
CA TYR A 172 -2.19 1.30 8.48
C TYR A 172 -2.61 0.92 9.91
N GLN A 173 -3.91 0.86 10.20
CA GLN A 173 -4.41 0.41 11.51
C GLN A 173 -4.11 -1.07 11.77
N VAL A 174 -4.31 -1.94 10.77
CA VAL A 174 -3.96 -3.36 10.85
C VAL A 174 -2.48 -3.53 11.17
N VAL A 175 -1.60 -2.88 10.41
CA VAL A 175 -0.15 -2.97 10.62
C VAL A 175 0.23 -2.46 12.00
N LYS A 176 -0.31 -1.33 12.45
CA LYS A 176 -0.06 -0.82 13.82
C LYS A 176 -0.42 -1.83 14.90
N SER A 177 -1.50 -2.57 14.70
CA SER A 177 -1.89 -3.59 15.66
C SER A 177 -1.01 -4.84 15.57
N LEU A 178 -0.74 -5.34 14.36
CA LEU A 178 0.18 -6.47 14.12
C LEU A 178 1.59 -6.21 14.67
N ARG A 179 2.06 -4.96 14.71
CA ARG A 179 3.38 -4.59 15.25
C ARG A 179 3.58 -4.93 16.73
N LYS A 180 2.51 -5.22 17.47
CA LYS A 180 2.59 -5.73 18.84
C LYS A 180 3.19 -7.14 18.89
N GLU A 181 3.09 -7.90 17.81
CA GLU A 181 3.49 -9.32 17.72
C GLU A 181 4.54 -9.58 16.63
N PHE A 182 4.42 -8.93 15.47
CA PHE A 182 5.30 -9.12 14.31
C PHE A 182 6.22 -7.93 14.11
N SER A 183 7.52 -8.15 13.96
CA SER A 183 8.49 -7.16 13.47
C SER A 183 8.18 -6.71 12.03
N ILE A 184 8.72 -5.55 11.63
CA ILE A 184 8.61 -5.08 10.24
C ILE A 184 9.23 -6.10 9.27
N SER A 185 10.38 -6.69 9.64
CA SER A 185 11.05 -7.69 8.81
C SER A 185 10.21 -8.96 8.65
N GLU A 186 9.52 -9.41 9.70
CA GLU A 186 8.63 -10.57 9.62
C GLU A 186 7.42 -10.27 8.73
N MET A 187 6.81 -9.09 8.88
CA MET A 187 5.71 -8.66 8.00
C MET A 187 6.12 -8.55 6.54
N MET A 188 7.32 -8.03 6.25
CA MET A 188 7.86 -7.95 4.87
C MET A 188 8.20 -9.32 4.26
N ALA A 189 8.33 -10.37 5.09
CA ALA A 189 8.66 -11.72 4.67
C ALA A 189 7.42 -12.62 4.54
N LEU A 190 6.22 -12.11 4.85
CA LEU A 190 4.99 -12.89 4.75
C LEU A 190 4.76 -13.33 3.29
N PRO A 191 4.55 -14.63 3.03
CA PRO A 191 4.14 -15.10 1.72
C PRO A 191 2.81 -14.46 1.31
N PRO A 192 2.59 -14.13 0.01
CA PRO A 192 1.34 -13.51 -0.44
C PRO A 192 0.07 -14.24 0.04
N LYS A 193 0.08 -15.58 -0.01
CA LYS A 193 -1.03 -16.44 0.43
C LYS A 193 -1.37 -16.36 1.93
N GLU A 194 -0.46 -15.85 2.75
CA GLU A 194 -0.62 -15.76 4.21
C GLU A 194 -1.09 -14.37 4.65
N ILE A 195 -0.96 -13.35 3.80
CA ILE A 195 -1.31 -11.97 4.13
C ILE A 195 -2.80 -11.86 4.45
N ASP A 196 -3.67 -12.26 3.52
CA ASP A 196 -5.12 -12.16 3.68
C ASP A 196 -5.67 -12.81 4.96
N PRO A 197 -5.35 -14.08 5.31
CA PRO A 197 -5.86 -14.69 6.53
C PRO A 197 -5.35 -14.00 7.80
N ILE A 198 -4.11 -13.51 7.83
CA ILE A 198 -3.55 -12.74 8.95
C ILE A 198 -4.27 -11.41 9.09
N VAL A 199 -4.40 -10.66 8.00
CA VAL A 199 -5.07 -9.35 7.96
C VAL A 199 -6.54 -9.48 8.34
N ALA A 200 -7.26 -10.48 7.82
CA ALA A 200 -8.65 -10.73 8.16
C ALA A 200 -8.82 -11.07 9.65
N ALA A 201 -7.88 -11.81 10.25
CA ALA A 201 -7.89 -12.10 11.68
C ALA A 201 -7.68 -10.83 12.51
N GLU A 202 -6.73 -9.99 12.12
CA GLU A 202 -6.47 -8.73 12.81
C GLU A 202 -7.64 -7.76 12.69
N ILE A 203 -8.25 -7.64 11.51
CA ILE A 203 -9.46 -6.81 11.32
C ILE A 203 -10.57 -7.27 12.25
N ARG A 204 -10.81 -8.59 12.37
CA ARG A 204 -11.81 -9.11 13.32
C ARG A 204 -11.47 -8.77 14.78
N SER A 205 -10.21 -8.59 15.13
CA SER A 205 -9.78 -8.12 16.45
C SER A 205 -10.09 -6.64 16.63
N LEU A 206 -9.78 -5.82 15.63
CA LEU A 206 -10.01 -4.36 15.64
C LEU A 206 -11.49 -3.96 15.63
N LEU A 207 -12.39 -4.83 15.17
CA LEU A 207 -13.83 -4.59 15.13
C LEU A 207 -14.59 -5.03 16.40
N LYS A 208 -13.90 -5.64 17.38
CA LYS A 208 -14.48 -6.01 18.68
C LYS A 208 -14.45 -4.85 19.64
#